data_AF-A0A2E5FHE8-F1
#
_entry.id   AF-A0A2E5FHE8-F1
#
_cell.length_a   1.000
_cell.length_b   1.000
_cell.length_c   1.000
_cell.angle_alpha   90.00
_cell.angle_beta   90.00
_cell.angle_gamma   90.00
#
_symmetry.space_group_name_H-M   'P 1'
#
loop_
_entity.id
_entity.type
_entity.pdbx_description
1 polymer ?
#
loop_
_entity_poly.entity_id
_entity_poly.type
_entity_poly.pdbx_seq_one_letter_code
_entity_poly.pdbx_strand_id
1 'polypeptide(L)'
;MSYKKVPGTFAWWFQRISGSFLIILIFIHFIDVHFIFGVENLEYETVAEKWNKPFWRIMDALMLVFGMIHGANGIESILLDYKKIRKYKAYWFFFIRAISAVTIIIGSWIIVTFSPEEGSVAKYESPVAEMRDESGSHE
;
A
#
# COMPACT_ATOMS: atom_id res chain seq x y z
N MET A 1 -24.77 -11.28 -36.94
CA MET A 1 -23.50 -11.45 -36.21
C MET A 1 -23.62 -10.69 -34.89
N SER A 2 -23.88 -11.39 -33.78
CA SER A 2 -24.09 -10.77 -32.45
C SER A 2 -22.74 -10.63 -31.75
N TYR A 3 -22.27 -9.40 -31.57
CA TYR A 3 -21.03 -9.11 -30.84
C TYR A 3 -21.26 -9.41 -29.35
N LYS A 4 -20.86 -10.60 -28.90
CA LYS A 4 -20.80 -10.91 -27.47
C LYS A 4 -19.61 -10.15 -26.91
N LYS A 5 -19.88 -9.13 -26.07
CA LYS A 5 -18.83 -8.44 -25.30
C LYS A 5 -17.96 -9.49 -24.63
N VAL A 6 -16.66 -9.47 -24.91
CA VAL A 6 -15.71 -10.38 -24.27
C VAL A 6 -15.64 -9.96 -22.79
N PRO A 7 -16.13 -10.78 -21.84
CA PRO A 7 -16.03 -10.43 -20.44
C PRO A 7 -14.54 -10.44 -20.06
N GLY A 8 -13.97 -9.26 -19.75
CA GLY A 8 -12.57 -9.15 -19.29
C GLY A 8 -11.75 -8.03 -19.92
N THR A 9 -12.21 -7.38 -21.00
CA THR A 9 -11.42 -6.33 -21.69
C THR A 9 -11.04 -5.17 -20.76
N PHE A 10 -11.95 -4.74 -19.88
CA PHE A 10 -11.67 -3.67 -18.91
C PHE A 10 -10.63 -4.08 -17.87
N ALA A 11 -10.75 -5.29 -17.30
CA ALA A 11 -9.81 -5.79 -16.30
C ALA A 11 -8.39 -5.94 -16.87
N TRP A 12 -8.27 -6.35 -18.13
CA TRP A 12 -6.99 -6.44 -18.83
C TRP A 12 -6.34 -5.06 -19.03
N TRP A 13 -7.10 -4.07 -19.51
CA TRP A 13 -6.59 -2.70 -19.69
C TRP A 13 -6.20 -2.09 -18.35
N PHE A 14 -7.03 -2.27 -17.32
CA PHE A 14 -6.72 -1.85 -15.97
C PHE A 14 -5.39 -2.44 -15.51
N GLN A 15 -5.15 -3.74 -15.66
CA GLN A 15 -3.89 -4.40 -15.27
C GLN A 15 -2.66 -3.75 -15.91
N ARG A 16 -2.71 -3.42 -17.20
CA ARG A 16 -1.58 -2.80 -17.91
C ARG A 16 -1.32 -1.37 -17.45
N ILE A 17 -2.38 -0.56 -17.39
CA ILE A 17 -2.26 0.85 -17.03
C ILE A 17 -1.87 0.99 -15.56
N SER A 18 -2.53 0.27 -14.66
CA SER A 18 -2.21 0.29 -13.23
C SER A 18 -0.82 -0.28 -12.95
N GLY A 19 -0.37 -1.32 -13.66
CA GLY A 19 0.99 -1.85 -13.50
C GLY A 19 2.07 -0.82 -13.84
N SER A 20 1.95 -0.16 -15.00
CA SER A 20 2.89 0.91 -15.37
C SER A 20 2.87 2.08 -14.39
N PHE A 21 1.69 2.46 -13.92
CA PHE A 21 1.54 3.52 -12.91
C PHE A 21 2.14 3.12 -11.56
N LEU A 22 1.93 1.88 -11.12
CA LEU A 22 2.46 1.33 -9.87
C LEU A 22 3.98 1.22 -9.87
N ILE A 23 4.62 0.99 -11.01
CA ILE A 23 6.09 1.03 -11.08
C ILE A 23 6.60 2.40 -10.65
N ILE A 24 6.01 3.49 -11.16
CA ILE A 24 6.41 4.85 -10.80
C ILE A 24 6.18 5.09 -9.30
N LEU A 25 5.00 4.71 -8.79
CA LEU A 25 4.70 4.84 -7.37
C LEU A 25 5.69 4.05 -6.51
N ILE A 26 5.95 2.79 -6.82
CA ILE A 26 6.82 1.95 -5.97
C ILE A 26 8.25 2.48 -5.93
N PHE A 27 8.76 3.09 -7.02
CA PHE A 27 10.07 3.75 -7.00
C PHE A 27 10.08 5.01 -6.15
N ILE A 28 9.03 5.82 -6.21
CA ILE A 28 8.88 6.98 -5.32
C ILE A 28 8.82 6.52 -3.85
N HIS A 29 8.08 5.44 -3.56
CA HIS A 29 7.97 4.83 -2.23
C HIS A 29 9.28 4.15 -1.77
N PHE A 30 10.06 3.65 -2.70
CA PHE A 30 11.37 3.12 -2.37
C PHE A 30 12.30 4.26 -1.96
N ILE A 31 12.29 5.36 -2.72
CA ILE A 31 13.16 6.51 -2.48
C ILE A 31 12.84 7.21 -1.17
N ASP A 32 11.57 7.42 -0.85
CA ASP A 32 11.21 8.15 0.36
C ASP A 32 11.55 7.37 1.62
N VAL A 33 11.25 6.07 1.66
CA VAL A 33 11.57 5.21 2.81
C VAL A 33 13.08 5.01 2.97
N HIS A 34 13.84 4.85 1.90
CA HIS A 34 15.27 4.51 2.00
C HIS A 34 16.22 5.71 2.00
N PHE A 35 15.87 6.82 1.36
CA PHE A 35 16.79 7.95 1.17
C PHE A 35 16.30 9.27 1.76
N ILE A 36 14.99 9.48 1.90
CA ILE A 36 14.45 10.76 2.38
C ILE A 36 14.18 10.72 3.89
N PHE A 37 13.44 9.72 4.34
CA PHE A 37 13.03 9.56 5.74
C PHE A 37 13.90 8.54 6.50
N GLY A 38 14.54 7.61 5.78
CA GLY A 38 15.45 6.61 6.33
C GLY A 38 14.71 5.42 6.96
N VAL A 39 15.21 4.20 6.71
CA VAL A 39 14.63 2.97 7.27
C VAL A 39 14.94 2.83 8.76
N GLU A 40 16.03 3.45 9.20
CA GLU A 40 16.48 3.49 10.59
C GLU A 40 15.58 4.32 11.51
N ASN A 41 14.71 5.18 10.95
CA ASN A 41 13.83 6.08 11.70
C ASN A 41 12.33 5.77 11.46
N LEU A 42 11.95 4.51 11.20
CA LEU A 42 10.55 4.12 10.92
C LEU A 42 9.68 4.11 12.18
N GLU A 43 9.53 5.28 12.79
CA GLU A 43 8.75 5.54 13.99
C GLU A 43 7.54 6.41 13.68
N TYR A 44 6.69 6.60 14.70
CA TYR A 44 5.49 7.43 14.59
C TYR A 44 5.82 8.85 14.13
N GLU A 45 6.88 9.46 14.66
CA GLU A 45 7.28 10.84 14.36
C GLU A 45 7.63 11.03 12.88
N THR A 46 8.38 10.11 12.31
CA THR A 46 8.73 10.13 10.88
C THR A 46 7.51 9.97 9.99
N VAL A 47 6.56 9.11 10.37
CA VAL A 47 5.28 8.99 9.65
C VAL A 47 4.46 10.27 9.78
N ALA A 48 4.43 10.89 10.97
CA ALA A 48 3.75 12.15 11.22
C ALA A 48 4.34 13.29 10.37
N GLU A 49 5.66 13.41 10.30
CA GLU A 49 6.33 14.41 9.46
C GLU A 49 6.05 14.16 7.97
N LYS A 50 6.13 12.90 7.52
CA LYS A 50 5.86 12.50 6.14
C LYS A 50 4.41 12.84 5.75
N TRP A 51 3.43 12.44 6.55
CA TRP A 51 2.00 12.62 6.26
C TRP A 51 1.48 14.04 6.54
N ASN A 52 2.30 14.91 7.14
CA ASN A 52 2.04 16.35 7.17
C ASN A 52 2.22 16.99 5.77
N LYS A 53 2.99 16.36 4.88
CA LYS A 53 3.19 16.81 3.50
C LYS A 53 2.15 16.11 2.59
N PRO A 54 1.27 16.86 1.88
CA PRO A 54 0.15 16.28 1.14
C PRO A 54 0.59 15.37 -0.01
N PHE A 55 1.75 15.65 -0.63
CA PHE A 55 2.29 14.83 -1.70
C PHE A 55 2.50 13.37 -1.27
N TRP A 56 3.19 13.14 -0.15
CA TRP A 56 3.48 11.78 0.36
C TRP A 56 2.21 11.05 0.78
N ARG A 57 1.29 11.76 1.45
CA ARG A 57 0.01 11.19 1.90
C ARG A 57 -0.88 10.76 0.74
N ILE A 58 -0.98 11.58 -0.32
CA ILE A 58 -1.74 11.23 -1.53
C ILE A 58 -1.06 10.08 -2.28
N MET A 59 0.27 10.12 -2.38
CA MET A 59 1.07 9.08 -3.02
C MET A 59 0.82 7.71 -2.37
N ASP A 60 0.93 7.61 -1.03
CA ASP A 60 0.68 6.37 -0.28
C ASP A 60 -0.77 5.89 -0.46
N ALA A 61 -1.76 6.82 -0.47
CA ALA A 61 -3.16 6.49 -0.71
C ALA A 61 -3.41 5.93 -2.12
N LEU A 62 -2.79 6.53 -3.14
CA LEU A 62 -2.87 6.02 -4.52
C LEU A 62 -2.22 4.64 -4.61
N MET A 63 -1.05 4.45 -4.01
CA MET A 63 -0.37 3.15 -4.01
C MET A 63 -1.20 2.07 -3.29
N LEU A 64 -1.85 2.40 -2.17
CA LEU A 64 -2.78 1.50 -1.48
C LEU A 64 -3.92 1.06 -2.41
N VAL A 65 -4.66 2.02 -2.99
CA VAL A 65 -5.85 1.70 -3.79
C VAL A 65 -5.47 0.97 -5.07
N PHE A 66 -4.52 1.50 -5.84
CA PHE A 66 -4.10 0.87 -7.09
C PHE A 66 -3.42 -0.47 -6.85
N GLY A 67 -2.56 -0.56 -5.83
CA GLY A 67 -1.83 -1.79 -5.48
C GLY A 67 -2.78 -2.91 -5.09
N MET A 68 -3.77 -2.64 -4.23
CA MET A 68 -4.73 -3.66 -3.79
C MET A 68 -5.65 -4.13 -4.92
N ILE A 69 -6.13 -3.24 -5.78
CA ILE A 69 -6.97 -3.62 -6.93
C ILE A 69 -6.14 -4.35 -7.99
N HIS A 70 -4.92 -3.90 -8.27
CA HIS A 70 -3.99 -4.56 -9.19
C HIS A 70 -3.62 -5.96 -8.71
N GLY A 71 -3.23 -6.10 -7.45
CA GLY A 71 -2.90 -7.38 -6.83
C GLY A 71 -4.10 -8.35 -6.84
N ALA A 72 -5.29 -7.88 -6.44
CA ALA A 72 -6.50 -8.71 -6.45
C ALA A 72 -6.83 -9.27 -7.84
N ASN A 73 -6.87 -8.40 -8.85
CA ASN A 73 -7.13 -8.79 -10.23
C ASN A 73 -6.04 -9.73 -10.79
N GLY A 74 -4.79 -9.54 -10.40
CA GLY A 74 -3.67 -10.41 -10.78
C GLY A 74 -3.80 -11.81 -10.17
N ILE A 75 -4.07 -11.89 -8.86
CA ILE A 75 -4.29 -13.16 -8.17
C ILE A 75 -5.51 -13.89 -8.73
N GLU A 76 -6.62 -13.19 -8.98
CA GLU A 76 -7.80 -13.79 -9.62
C GLU A 76 -7.47 -14.41 -10.99
N SER A 77 -6.63 -13.73 -11.78
CA SER A 77 -6.17 -14.24 -13.07
C SER A 77 -5.34 -15.51 -12.91
N ILE A 78 -4.39 -15.52 -11.97
CA ILE A 78 -3.57 -16.69 -11.64
C ILE A 78 -4.44 -17.87 -11.16
N LEU A 79 -5.43 -17.62 -10.29
CA LEU A 79 -6.31 -18.66 -9.76
C LEU A 79 -7.14 -19.36 -10.85
N LEU A 80 -7.50 -18.64 -11.90
CA LEU A 80 -8.23 -19.22 -13.02
C LEU A 80 -7.42 -20.28 -13.77
N ASP A 81 -6.08 -20.25 -13.72
CA ASP A 81 -5.22 -21.23 -14.38
C ASP A 81 -5.25 -22.59 -13.68
N TYR A 82 -5.63 -22.64 -12.40
CA TYR A 82 -5.74 -23.86 -11.62
C TYR A 82 -7.12 -24.52 -11.79
N LYS A 83 -7.19 -25.63 -12.52
CA LYS A 83 -8.44 -26.38 -12.81
C LYS A 83 -9.28 -26.70 -11.57
N LYS A 84 -8.66 -27.13 -10.47
CA LYS A 84 -9.36 -27.45 -9.21
C LYS A 84 -10.00 -26.20 -8.58
N ILE A 85 -9.31 -25.07 -8.64
CA ILE A 85 -9.75 -23.79 -8.07
C ILE A 85 -10.87 -23.18 -8.92
N ARG A 86 -10.83 -23.35 -10.24
CA ARG A 86 -11.85 -22.86 -11.17
C ARG A 86 -13.27 -23.33 -10.82
N LYS A 87 -13.42 -24.53 -10.22
CA LYS A 87 -14.70 -25.04 -9.69
C LYS A 87 -15.27 -24.17 -8.56
N TYR A 88 -14.39 -23.60 -7.74
CA TYR A 88 -14.71 -22.76 -6.58
C TYR A 88 -14.39 -21.27 -6.83
N LYS A 89 -14.32 -20.83 -8.09
CA LYS A 89 -13.89 -19.47 -8.46
C LYS A 89 -14.66 -18.37 -7.74
N ALA A 90 -15.97 -18.55 -7.54
CA ALA A 90 -16.82 -17.54 -6.91
C ALA A 90 -16.43 -17.30 -5.44
N TYR A 91 -16.14 -18.38 -4.71
CA TYR A 91 -15.68 -18.31 -3.34
C TYR A 91 -14.34 -17.56 -3.23
N TRP A 92 -13.35 -17.95 -4.06
CA TRP A 92 -12.04 -17.32 -4.04
C TRP A 92 -12.06 -15.85 -4.47
N PHE A 93 -12.85 -15.52 -5.49
CA PHE A 93 -12.99 -14.13 -5.95
C PHE A 93 -13.65 -13.27 -4.88
N PHE A 94 -14.71 -13.78 -4.24
CA PHE A 94 -15.33 -13.10 -3.11
C PHE A 94 -14.33 -12.87 -1.98
N PHE A 95 -13.58 -13.91 -1.59
CA PHE A 95 -12.61 -13.82 -0.51
C PHE A 95 -11.50 -12.79 -0.78
N ILE A 96 -10.89 -12.83 -1.97
CA ILE A 96 -9.84 -11.89 -2.36
C ILE A 96 -10.37 -10.46 -2.40
N ARG A 97 -11.54 -10.24 -3.04
CA ARG A 97 -12.15 -8.91 -3.12
C ARG A 97 -12.56 -8.39 -1.76
N ALA A 98 -13.07 -9.24 -0.87
CA ALA A 98 -13.44 -8.85 0.48
C ALA A 98 -12.23 -8.37 1.28
N ILE A 99 -11.14 -9.15 1.27
CA ILE A 99 -9.89 -8.73 1.94
C ILE A 99 -9.37 -7.44 1.34
N SER A 100 -9.27 -7.33 0.01
CA SER A 100 -8.81 -6.11 -0.64
C SER A 100 -9.68 -4.90 -0.30
N ALA A 101 -11.01 -5.05 -0.29
CA ALA A 101 -11.94 -3.99 0.07
C ALA A 101 -11.77 -3.56 1.54
N VAL A 102 -11.66 -4.52 2.47
CA VAL A 102 -11.43 -4.23 3.90
C VAL A 102 -10.12 -3.47 4.09
N THR A 103 -9.02 -3.94 3.49
CA THR A 103 -7.72 -3.26 3.56
C THR A 103 -7.77 -1.85 2.98
N ILE A 104 -8.42 -1.66 1.82
CA ILE A 104 -8.59 -0.32 1.22
C ILE A 104 -9.40 0.58 2.15
N ILE A 105 -10.52 0.09 2.72
CA ILE A 105 -11.39 0.88 3.59
C ILE A 105 -10.65 1.30 4.85
N ILE A 106 -10.04 0.34 5.56
CA ILE A 106 -9.32 0.61 6.81
C ILE A 106 -8.10 1.50 6.54
N GLY A 107 -7.30 1.18 5.52
CA GLY A 107 -6.12 1.98 5.17
C GLY A 107 -6.49 3.40 4.75
N SER A 108 -7.54 3.57 3.92
CA SER A 108 -8.01 4.90 3.53
C SER A 108 -8.60 5.67 4.72
N TRP A 109 -9.30 4.99 5.63
CA TRP A 109 -9.79 5.59 6.87
C TRP A 109 -8.63 6.14 7.68
N ILE A 110 -7.60 5.33 7.95
CA ILE A 110 -6.39 5.75 8.68
C ILE A 110 -5.74 6.95 7.97
N ILE A 111 -5.53 6.86 6.66
CA ILE A 111 -4.91 7.94 5.89
C ILE A 111 -5.75 9.21 5.95
N VAL A 112 -7.08 9.16 5.93
CA VAL A 112 -7.93 10.37 5.96
C VAL A 112 -8.04 10.96 7.36
N THR A 113 -8.18 10.12 8.39
CA THR A 113 -8.36 10.58 9.77
C THR A 113 -7.06 10.87 10.50
N PHE A 114 -5.91 10.58 9.88
CA PHE A 114 -4.61 10.88 10.50
C PHE A 114 -4.46 12.39 10.73
N SER A 115 -4.25 12.74 11.99
CA SER A 115 -3.92 14.09 12.45
C SER A 115 -2.76 13.97 13.43
N PRO A 116 -1.57 14.52 13.11
CA PRO A 116 -0.49 14.59 14.09
C PRO A 116 -0.92 15.54 15.23
N GLU A 117 -0.66 15.17 16.49
CA GLU A 117 -0.85 16.09 17.62
C GLU A 117 0.18 17.23 17.51
N GLU A 118 -0.25 18.48 17.68
CA GLU A 118 0.68 19.61 17.80
C GLU A 118 1.61 19.37 19.01
N GLY A 119 2.90 19.18 18.74
CA GLY A 119 3.92 18.95 19.75
C GLY A 119 4.26 17.48 20.05
N SER A 120 3.67 16.48 19.36
CA SER A 120 4.06 15.08 19.55
C SER A 120 5.51 14.80 19.16
N VAL A 121 6.03 15.54 18.17
CA VAL A 121 7.41 15.46 17.66
C VAL A 121 8.45 15.95 18.68
N ALA A 122 8.02 16.68 19.73
CA ALA A 122 8.89 17.14 20.81
C ALA A 122 8.75 16.29 22.08
N LYS A 123 7.86 15.29 22.09
CA LYS A 123 7.48 14.55 23.29
C LYS A 123 7.73 13.05 23.17
N TYR A 124 7.84 12.51 21.97
CA TYR A 124 8.16 11.10 21.76
C TYR A 124 9.67 10.93 21.59
N GLU A 125 10.44 11.25 22.62
CA GLU A 125 11.83 10.79 22.71
C GLU A 125 11.80 9.25 22.68
N SER A 126 12.21 8.68 21.55
CA SER A 126 12.17 7.24 21.35
C SER A 126 13.10 6.55 22.35
N PRO A 127 12.60 5.62 23.18
CA PRO A 127 13.46 4.80 24.03
C PRO A 127 14.49 3.99 23.22
N VAL A 128 14.21 3.76 21.92
CA VAL A 128 15.12 3.06 20.99
C VAL A 128 16.27 3.97 20.55
N ALA A 129 16.03 5.28 20.38
CA ALA A 129 17.08 6.24 20.09
C ALA A 129 18.07 6.36 21.27
N GLU A 130 17.55 6.41 22.51
CA GLU A 130 18.37 6.44 23.73
C GLU A 130 19.20 5.15 23.89
N MET A 131 18.60 3.97 23.69
CA MET A 131 19.35 2.69 23.71
C MET A 131 20.42 2.60 22.62
N ARG A 132 20.20 3.23 21.45
CA ARG A 132 21.19 3.25 20.37
C ARG A 132 22.41 4.09 20.76
N ASP A 133 22.18 5.26 21.35
CA ASP A 133 23.23 6.18 21.78
C ASP A 133 24.03 5.61 22.97
N GLU A 134 23.39 4.87 23.88
CA GLU A 134 24.09 4.13 24.95
C GLU A 134 24.94 2.97 24.40
N SER A 135 24.42 2.19 23.44
CA SER A 135 25.15 1.04 22.86
C SER A 135 26.40 1.44 22.06
N GLY A 136 26.41 2.64 21.46
CA GLY A 136 27.55 3.17 20.71
C GLY A 136 28.63 3.84 21.58
N SER A 137 28.38 4.03 22.88
CA SER A 137 29.31 4.68 23.81
C SER A 137 30.31 3.72 24.48
N HIS A 138 30.15 2.41 24.27
CA HIS A 138 30.95 1.34 24.90
C HIS A 138 31.97 0.68 23.95
N GLU A 139 32.19 1.23 22.76
CA GLU A 139 33.30 0.87 21.85
C GLU A 139 34.40 1.94 21.84
#